data_AF-A0A9D2P2T8-F1
#
_entry.id   AF-A0A9D2P2T8-F1
#
_cell.length_a   1.000
_cell.length_b   1.000
_cell.length_c   1.000
_cell.angle_alpha   90.00
_cell.angle_beta   90.00
_cell.angle_gamma   90.00
#
_symmetry.space_group_name_H-M   'P 1'
#
loop_
_entity.id
_entity.type
_entity.pdbx_description
1 polymer ?
#
loop_
_entity_poly.entity_id
_entity_poly.type
_entity_poly.pdbx_seq_one_letter_code
_entity_poly.pdbx_strand_id
1 'polypeptide(L)' 'MSGLQRFTEAQERDFDTALAEIRNGHKRTHWMWYIFPQIHGLGFSSTSVLRR' A
#
# COMPACT_ATOMS: atom_id res chain seq x y z
N MET A 1 -6.21 0.46 18.91
CA MET A 1 -5.40 1.52 18.28
C MET A 1 -5.34 1.26 16.80
N SER A 2 -5.50 2.34 16.04
CA SER A 2 -6.06 2.44 14.70
C SER A 2 -5.36 1.55 13.66
N GLY A 3 -6.13 0.73 12.93
CA GLY A 3 -5.61 -0.10 11.84
C GLY A 3 -4.89 0.68 10.74
N LEU A 4 -5.01 2.02 10.71
CA LEU A 4 -4.30 2.88 9.76
C LEU A 4 -2.78 2.91 9.97
N GLN A 5 -2.31 2.71 11.21
CA GLN A 5 -0.90 2.88 11.57
C GLN A 5 0.03 1.89 10.84
N ARG A 6 -0.46 0.67 10.61
CA ARG A 6 0.25 -0.38 9.84
C ARG A 6 0.56 0.03 8.40
N PHE A 7 -0.24 0.92 7.82
CA PHE A 7 -0.01 1.40 6.45
C PHE A 7 1.11 2.43 6.45
N THR A 8 1.10 3.38 7.39
CA THR A 8 2.16 4.38 7.53
C THR A 8 3.53 3.74 7.77
N GLU A 9 3.62 2.77 8.67
CA GLU A 9 4.86 2.03 8.95
C GLU A 9 5.37 1.22 7.73
N ALA A 10 4.45 0.68 6.92
CA ALA A 10 4.83 -0.01 5.70
C ALA A 10 5.28 0.97 4.60
N GLN A 11 4.64 2.14 4.51
CA GLN A 11 4.98 3.19 3.55
C GLN A 11 6.36 3.78 3.83
N GLU A 12 6.73 4.01 5.10
CA GLU A 12 8.04 4.56 5.47
C GLU A 12 9.22 3.76 4.89
N ARG A 13 9.05 2.46 4.67
CA ARG A 13 10.10 1.57 4.14
C ARG A 13 10.19 1.57 2.61
N ASP A 14 9.06 1.72 1.92
CA ASP A 14 8.96 1.43 0.49
C ASP A 14 8.50 2.62 -0.37
N PHE A 15 8.19 3.77 0.23
CA PHE A 15 7.66 4.92 -0.50
C PHE A 15 8.60 5.40 -1.61
N ASP A 16 9.91 5.51 -1.33
CA ASP A 16 10.89 5.94 -2.32
C ASP A 16 11.00 4.97 -3.50
N THR A 17 10.97 3.67 -3.21
CA THR A 17 10.94 2.60 -4.22
C THR A 17 9.69 2.68 -5.07
N ALA A 18 8.52 2.84 -4.45
CA ALA A 18 7.25 2.96 -5.15
C ALA A 18 7.22 4.20 -6.06
N LEU A 19 7.69 5.35 -5.56
CA LEU A 19 7.76 6.59 -6.33
C LEU A 19 8.69 6.45 -7.55
N ALA A 20 9.85 5.82 -7.37
CA ALA A 20 10.78 5.56 -8.46
C ALA A 20 10.16 4.65 -9.54
N GLU A 21 9.50 3.56 -9.13
CA GLU A 21 8.84 2.63 -10.07
C GLU A 21 7.70 3.29 -10.84
N ILE A 22 6.89 4.13 -10.18
CA ILE A 22 5.82 4.90 -10.83
C ILE A 22 6.38 5.89 -11.84
N ARG A 23 7.44 6.64 -11.48
CA ARG A 23 8.10 7.58 -12.39
C ARG A 23 8.71 6.88 -13.60
N ASN A 24 9.22 5.66 -13.40
CA ASN A 24 9.74 4.82 -14.47
C ASN A 24 8.64 4.09 -15.27
N GLY A 25 7.36 4.28 -14.91
CA GLY A 25 6.21 3.69 -15.61
C GLY A 25 6.06 2.18 -15.47
N HIS A 26 6.81 1.54 -14.56
CA HIS A 26 6.82 0.08 -14.44
C HIS A 26 7.02 -0.37 -12.99
N LYS A 27 5.98 -1.00 -12.44
CA LYS A 27 6.00 -1.59 -11.09
C LYS A 27 6.75 -2.92 -11.07
N ARG A 28 7.64 -3.10 -10.08
CA ARG A 28 8.51 -4.29 -9.94
C ARG A 28 8.43 -4.92 -8.56
N THR A 29 8.10 -4.16 -7.51
CA THR A 29 8.12 -4.63 -6.11
C THR A 29 6.74 -4.64 -5.47
N HIS A 30 6.60 -5.18 -4.25
CA HIS A 30 5.32 -5.63 -3.66
C HIS A 30 4.60 -4.59 -2.77
N TRP A 31 4.56 -3.31 -3.16
CA TRP A 31 4.06 -2.22 -2.31
C TRP A 31 2.61 -1.76 -2.54
N MET A 32 1.93 -2.31 -3.56
CA MET A 32 0.63 -1.78 -4.02
C MET A 32 -0.41 -1.67 -2.90
N TRP A 33 -0.54 -2.70 -2.08
CA TRP A 33 -1.66 -2.83 -1.15
C TRP A 33 -1.58 -1.88 0.06
N TYR A 34 -0.40 -1.33 0.34
CA TYR A 34 -0.20 -0.42 1.46
C TYR A 34 0.18 1.00 1.03
N ILE A 35 0.65 1.22 -0.20
CA ILE A 35 0.78 2.57 -0.79
C ILE A 35 -0.56 3.03 -1.39
N PHE A 36 -1.31 2.13 -2.02
CA PHE A 36 -2.66 2.37 -2.55
C PHE A 36 -3.66 1.35 -1.98
N PRO A 37 -4.00 1.45 -0.68
CA PRO A 37 -4.92 0.51 -0.05
C PRO A 37 -6.32 0.60 -0.68
N GLN A 38 -6.99 -0.55 -0.83
CA GLN A 38 -8.32 -0.62 -1.41
C GLN A 38 -9.38 -0.34 -0.34
N ILE A 39 -10.46 0.32 -0.76
CA ILE A 39 -11.67 0.42 0.07
C ILE A 39 -12.26 -0.98 0.30
N HIS A 40 -12.85 -1.18 1.46
CA HIS A 40 -13.53 -2.43 1.80
C HIS A 40 -14.59 -2.79 0.74
N GLY A 41 -14.56 -4.03 0.26
CA GLY A 41 -15.47 -4.54 -0.79
C GLY A 41 -14.87 -4.64 -2.20
N LEU A 42 -13.72 -4.02 -2.47
CA LEU A 42 -13.00 -4.17 -3.75
C LEU A 42 -11.91 -5.26 -3.73
N GLY A 43 -11.48 -5.68 -2.54
CA GLY A 43 -10.46 -6.71 -2.35
C GLY A 43 -10.82 -7.64 -1.19
N PHE A 44 -10.57 -8.93 -1.36
CA PHE A 44 -10.84 -9.97 -0.36
C PHE A 44 -9.61 -10.34 0.47
N SER A 45 -8.40 -9.87 0.08
CA SER A 45 -7.17 -10.12 0.83
C SER A 45 -7.08 -9.24 2.08
N SER A 46 -6.76 -9.83 3.23
CA SER A 46 -6.55 -9.13 4.50
C SER A 46 -5.49 -8.02 4.41
N THR A 47 -4.51 -8.15 3.52
CA THR A 47 -3.45 -7.17 3.29
C THR A 47 -3.89 -5.94 2.50
N SER A 48 -5.00 -6.02 1.77
CA SER A 48 -5.48 -4.97 0.86
C SER A 48 -6.59 -4.08 1.46
N VAL A 49 -7.23 -4.54 2.52
CA VAL A 49 -8.47 -3.93 3.02
C VAL A 49 -8.19 -2.78 4.00
N LEU A 50 -8.58 -1.57 3.61
CA LEU A 50 -8.73 -0.45 4.53
C LEU A 50 -10.06 -0.60 5.29
N ARG A 51 -10.00 -0.87 6.60
CA ARG A 51 -11.17 -0.81 7.50
C ARG A 51 -11.11 0.52 8.25
N ARG A 52 -12.23 1.22 8.24
CA ARG A 52 -12.42 2.48 8.97
C ARG A 52 -12.41 2.23 10.47
#